data_AF-A0A4S0S256-F1
#
_entry.id   AF-A0A4S0S256-F1
#
_cell.length_a   1.000
_cell.length_b   1.000
_cell.length_c   1.000
_cell.angle_alpha   90.00
_cell.angle_beta   90.00
_cell.angle_gamma   90.00
#
_symmetry.space_group_name_H-M   'P 1'
#
loop_
_entity.id
_entity.type
_entity.pdbx_description
1 polymer ?
#
loop_
_entity_poly.entity_id
_entity_poly.type
_entity_poly.pdbx_seq_one_letter_code
_entity_poly.pdbx_strand_id
1 'polypeptide(L)'
;MDTGIIAASALSLMLAVLCVLVHYEAFKAVANSAKSVEEAGFPSRGRLLVVIFGALAAHAFEITIYSFVFWELHGYGLLGRIVGEVSGGWIDFLYFSITNYTTLGVGDIRAEGSIRLIASSEALTGLVLLSWTASFTYLSMENFWRRRP
;
A
#
# COMPACT_ATOMS: atom_id res chain seq x y z
N MET A 1 7.07 -7.50 29.31
CA MET A 1 6.54 -7.20 27.97
C MET A 1 7.57 -7.75 27.00
N ASP A 2 7.18 -8.68 26.13
CA ASP A 2 8.12 -9.38 25.25
C ASP A 2 8.79 -8.38 24.32
N THR A 3 10.12 -8.38 24.28
CA THR A 3 10.92 -7.46 23.45
C THR A 3 10.51 -7.51 21.97
N GLY A 4 10.09 -8.68 21.48
CA GLY A 4 9.56 -8.86 20.13
C GLY A 4 8.25 -8.12 19.85
N ILE A 5 7.37 -7.97 20.84
CA ILE A 5 6.11 -7.21 20.69
C ILE A 5 6.42 -5.72 20.52
N ILE A 6 7.34 -5.19 21.35
CA ILE A 6 7.76 -3.79 21.29
C ILE A 6 8.39 -3.48 19.93
N ALA A 7 9.34 -4.31 19.50
CA ALA A 7 10.01 -4.16 18.22
C ALA A 7 9.03 -4.23 17.04
N ALA A 8 8.13 -5.22 17.02
CA ALA A 8 7.13 -5.36 15.97
C ALA A 8 6.16 -4.16 15.93
N SER A 9 5.76 -3.64 17.09
CA SER A 9 4.85 -2.48 17.18
C SER A 9 5.53 -1.19 16.70
N ALA A 10 6.79 -0.97 17.10
CA ALA A 10 7.57 0.18 16.63
C ALA A 10 7.80 0.14 15.12
N LEU A 11 8.15 -1.04 14.58
CA LEU A 11 8.32 -1.26 13.15
C LEU A 11 7.00 -1.05 12.39
N SER A 12 5.88 -1.54 12.93
CA SER A 12 4.54 -1.32 12.36
C SER A 12 4.22 0.16 12.22
N LEU A 13 4.45 0.95 13.28
CA LEU A 13 4.23 2.39 13.26
C LEU A 13 5.14 3.09 12.25
N MET A 14 6.42 2.72 12.21
CA MET A 14 7.37 3.28 11.26
C MET A 14 6.94 3.03 9.82
N LEU A 15 6.50 1.80 9.49
CA LEU A 15 6.05 1.45 8.15
C LEU A 15 4.75 2.16 7.77
N ALA A 16 3.81 2.28 8.72
CA ALA A 16 2.58 3.02 8.49
C ALA A 16 2.87 4.50 8.18
N VAL A 17 3.75 5.14 8.94
CA VAL A 17 4.18 6.53 8.70
C VAL A 17 4.88 6.65 7.35
N LEU A 18 5.81 5.74 7.04
CA LEU A 18 6.51 5.72 5.76
C LEU A 18 5.53 5.62 4.59
N CYS A 19 4.58 4.68 4.64
CA CYS A 19 3.59 4.50 3.58
C CYS A 19 2.68 5.72 3.45
N VAL A 20 2.26 6.35 4.55
CA VAL A 20 1.48 7.60 4.49
C VAL A 20 2.25 8.71 3.78
N LEU A 21 3.55 8.87 4.07
CA LEU A 21 4.39 9.88 3.42
C LEU A 21 4.60 9.57 1.93
N VAL A 22 4.88 8.31 1.59
CA VAL A 22 5.00 7.82 0.21
C VAL A 22 3.71 8.09 -0.56
N HIS A 23 2.55 7.74 0.01
CA HIS A 23 1.25 7.93 -0.60
C HIS A 23 0.97 9.41 -0.87
N TYR A 24 1.26 10.26 0.11
CA TYR A 24 1.10 11.70 -0.01
C TYR A 24 1.95 12.29 -1.14
N GLU A 25 3.24 11.93 -1.22
CA GLU A 25 4.12 12.40 -2.29
C GLU A 25 3.72 11.84 -3.66
N ALA A 26 3.28 10.58 -3.72
CA ALA A 26 2.74 10.00 -4.94
C ALA A 26 1.50 10.77 -5.42
N PHE A 27 0.60 11.18 -4.52
CA PHE A 27 -0.61 11.93 -4.89
C PHE A 27 -0.29 13.35 -5.34
N LYS A 28 0.71 14.00 -4.74
CA LYS A 28 1.24 15.26 -5.28
C LYS A 28 1.76 15.08 -6.70
N ALA A 29 2.54 14.03 -6.96
CA ALA A 29 3.06 13.74 -8.28
C ALA A 29 1.94 13.43 -9.29
N VAL A 30 0.92 12.67 -8.89
CA VAL A 30 -0.26 12.37 -9.71
C VAL A 30 -1.07 13.63 -10.03
N ALA A 31 -1.31 14.49 -9.04
CA ALA A 31 -2.01 15.75 -9.24
C ALA A 31 -1.26 16.67 -10.20
N ASN A 32 0.06 16.79 -10.04
CA ASN A 32 0.92 17.57 -10.95
C ASN A 32 0.90 16.97 -12.36
N SER A 33 0.97 15.65 -12.50
CA SER A 33 0.92 14.96 -13.79
C SER A 33 -0.43 15.15 -14.49
N ALA A 34 -1.54 15.06 -13.75
CA ALA A 34 -2.88 15.32 -14.29
C ALA A 34 -3.02 16.77 -14.76
N LYS A 35 -2.41 17.73 -14.05
CA LYS A 35 -2.35 19.14 -14.47
C LYS A 35 -1.51 19.31 -15.75
N SER A 36 -0.34 18.69 -15.84
CA SER A 36 0.49 18.74 -17.05
C SER A 36 -0.23 18.16 -18.27
N VAL A 37 -1.01 17.09 -18.08
CA VAL A 37 -1.86 16.52 -19.14
C VAL A 37 -2.99 17.47 -19.55
N GLU A 38 -3.56 18.23 -18.61
CA GLU A 38 -4.52 19.31 -18.91
C GLU A 38 -3.89 20.42 -19.76
N GLU A 39 -2.72 20.91 -19.33
CA GLU A 39 -1.98 21.99 -20.00
C GLU A 39 -1.52 21.59 -21.42
N ALA A 40 -1.26 20.30 -21.65
CA ALA A 40 -0.94 19.75 -22.97
C ALA A 40 -2.17 19.56 -23.88
N GLY A 41 -3.39 19.91 -23.42
CA GLY A 41 -4.61 19.88 -24.23
C GLY A 41 -5.29 18.51 -24.34
N PHE A 42 -4.92 17.53 -23.51
CA PHE A 42 -5.56 16.21 -23.56
C PHE A 42 -7.00 16.22 -22.98
N PRO A 43 -7.88 15.35 -23.49
CA PRO A 43 -9.24 15.20 -22.96
C PRO A 43 -9.27 14.80 -21.47
N SER A 44 -10.41 15.05 -20.80
CA SER A 44 -10.67 14.63 -19.41
C SER A 44 -10.40 13.15 -19.14
N ARG A 45 -10.57 12.28 -20.16
CA ARG A 45 -10.24 10.85 -20.06
C ARG A 45 -8.77 10.60 -19.78
N GLY A 46 -7.85 11.34 -20.41
CA GLY A 46 -6.41 11.17 -20.20
C GLY A 46 -6.00 11.52 -18.77
N ARG A 47 -6.57 12.58 -18.21
CA ARG A 47 -6.36 12.99 -16.81
C ARG A 47 -6.82 11.93 -15.81
N LEU A 48 -7.98 11.32 -16.06
CA LEU A 48 -8.49 10.22 -15.23
C LEU A 48 -7.58 9.00 -15.25
N LEU A 49 -7.04 8.63 -16.42
CA LEU A 49 -6.11 7.50 -16.52
C LEU A 49 -4.82 7.75 -15.70
N VAL A 50 -4.28 8.97 -15.73
CA VAL A 50 -3.13 9.35 -14.89
C VAL A 50 -3.46 9.19 -13.40
N VAL A 51 -4.64 9.64 -12.97
CA VAL A 51 -5.09 9.48 -11.58
C VAL A 51 -5.17 8.02 -11.18
N ILE A 52 -5.87 7.19 -11.97
CA ILE A 52 -6.09 5.78 -11.64
C ILE A 52 -4.77 4.98 -11.66
N PHE A 53 -4.00 5.06 -12.74
CA PHE A 53 -2.76 4.29 -12.85
C PHE A 53 -1.68 4.79 -11.89
N GLY A 54 -1.63 6.10 -11.62
CA GLY A 54 -0.72 6.66 -10.62
C GLY A 54 -1.04 6.17 -9.21
N ALA A 55 -2.32 6.12 -8.84
CA ALA A 55 -2.73 5.56 -7.56
C ALA A 55 -2.43 4.06 -7.44
N LEU A 56 -2.70 3.27 -8.50
CA LEU A 56 -2.35 1.85 -8.52
C LEU A 56 -0.84 1.63 -8.37
N ALA A 57 -0.01 2.46 -9.01
CA ALA A 57 1.44 2.40 -8.87
C ALA A 57 1.89 2.74 -7.45
N ALA A 58 1.28 3.74 -6.81
CA ALA A 58 1.56 4.09 -5.41
C ALA A 58 1.28 2.91 -4.47
N HIS A 59 0.10 2.28 -4.61
CA HIS A 59 -0.26 1.11 -3.81
C HIS A 59 0.67 -0.08 -4.07
N ALA A 60 1.00 -0.36 -5.33
CA ALA A 60 1.94 -1.42 -5.66
C ALA A 60 3.29 -1.20 -4.97
N PHE A 61 3.78 0.05 -4.95
CA PHE A 61 5.02 0.39 -4.27
C PHE A 61 4.92 0.23 -2.74
N GLU A 62 3.85 0.70 -2.11
CA GLU A 62 3.61 0.53 -0.66
C GLU A 62 3.54 -0.94 -0.25
N ILE A 63 2.86 -1.76 -1.05
CA ILE A 63 2.80 -3.21 -0.89
C ILE A 63 4.21 -3.82 -0.99
N THR A 64 5.03 -3.39 -1.95
CA THR A 64 6.41 -3.91 -2.06
C THR A 64 7.27 -3.57 -0.84
N ILE A 65 7.05 -2.42 -0.19
CA ILE A 65 7.74 -2.07 1.06
C ILE A 65 7.43 -3.09 2.16
N TYR A 66 6.14 -3.38 2.39
CA TYR A 66 5.75 -4.37 3.39
C TYR A 66 6.21 -5.78 3.02
N SER A 67 6.03 -6.19 1.77
CA SER A 67 6.52 -7.46 1.23
C SER A 67 8.01 -7.69 1.52
N PHE A 68 8.84 -6.67 1.27
CA PHE A 68 10.28 -6.74 1.55
C PHE A 68 10.56 -6.94 3.04
N VAL A 69 9.85 -6.21 3.92
CA VAL A 69 10.00 -6.39 5.38
C VAL A 69 9.59 -7.79 5.82
N PHE A 70 8.50 -8.36 5.30
CA PHE A 70 8.11 -9.72 5.65
C PHE A 70 9.12 -10.76 5.19
N TRP A 71 9.70 -10.59 4.00
CA TRP A 71 10.74 -11.47 3.48
C TRP A 71 11.98 -11.48 4.37
N GLU A 72 12.49 -10.29 4.74
CA GLU A 72 13.63 -10.14 5.64
C GLU A 72 13.34 -10.74 7.02
N LEU A 73 12.22 -10.38 7.65
CA LEU A 73 11.86 -10.87 8.98
C LEU A 73 11.63 -12.38 9.02
N HIS A 74 11.07 -12.97 7.96
CA HIS A 74 10.93 -14.41 7.83
C HIS A 74 12.30 -15.11 7.86
N GLY A 75 13.32 -14.53 7.21
CA GLY A 75 14.67 -15.07 7.17
C GLY A 75 15.33 -15.14 8.54
N TYR A 76 15.16 -14.11 9.38
CA TYR A 76 15.74 -14.08 10.73
C TYR A 76 14.97 -14.92 11.75
N GLY A 77 13.64 -15.02 11.62
CA GLY A 77 12.76 -15.79 12.52
C GLY A 77 12.60 -15.21 13.94
N LEU A 78 13.24 -14.07 14.27
CA LEU A 78 13.24 -13.48 15.61
C LEU A 78 11.87 -12.95 16.06
N LEU A 79 11.07 -12.45 15.11
CA LEU A 79 9.71 -11.92 15.38
C LEU A 79 8.62 -12.92 15.01
N GLY A 80 8.99 -14.16 14.69
CA GLY A 80 8.09 -15.15 14.10
C GLY A 80 8.30 -15.29 12.59
N ARG A 81 7.35 -15.95 11.92
CA ARG A 81 7.49 -16.36 10.51
C ARG A 81 6.17 -16.25 9.75
N ILE A 82 6.28 -16.11 8.44
CA ILE A 82 5.19 -16.37 7.50
C ILE A 82 5.15 -17.87 7.23
N VAL A 83 3.97 -18.49 7.41
CA VAL A 83 3.73 -19.94 7.28
C VAL A 83 2.51 -20.20 6.39
N GLY A 84 2.33 -21.44 5.94
CA GLY A 84 1.23 -21.85 5.05
C GLY A 84 1.76 -22.43 3.75
N GLU A 85 1.06 -22.18 2.65
CA GLU A 85 1.48 -22.59 1.29
C GLU A 85 2.59 -21.68 0.75
N VAL A 86 3.77 -21.75 1.38
CA VAL A 86 4.93 -20.92 1.05
C VAL A 86 5.97 -21.78 0.31
N SER A 87 6.35 -21.36 -0.90
CA SER A 87 7.45 -21.94 -1.70
C SER A 87 8.84 -21.43 -1.28
N GLY A 88 8.88 -20.33 -0.53
CA GLY A 88 10.08 -19.68 0.00
C GLY A 88 10.60 -18.55 -0.88
N GLY A 89 9.95 -18.28 -2.01
CA GLY A 89 10.31 -17.18 -2.91
C GLY A 89 9.77 -15.83 -2.45
N TRP A 90 10.38 -14.73 -2.93
CA TRP A 90 9.90 -13.37 -2.67
C TRP A 90 8.42 -13.17 -3.06
N ILE A 91 7.96 -13.88 -4.10
CA ILE A 91 6.58 -13.80 -4.61
C ILE A 91 5.54 -14.17 -3.55
N ASP A 92 5.85 -15.09 -2.63
CA ASP A 92 4.93 -15.51 -1.57
C ASP A 92 4.68 -14.36 -0.57
N PHE A 93 5.72 -13.57 -0.29
CA PHE A 93 5.64 -12.39 0.59
C PHE A 93 4.94 -11.23 -0.09
N LEU A 94 5.13 -11.07 -1.41
CA LEU A 94 4.39 -10.09 -2.20
C LEU A 94 2.91 -10.44 -2.23
N TYR A 95 2.56 -11.70 -2.49
CA TYR A 95 1.19 -12.19 -2.43
C TYR A 95 0.57 -12.00 -1.03
N PHE A 96 1.28 -12.40 0.02
CA PHE A 96 0.84 -12.18 1.40
C PHE A 96 0.56 -10.69 1.69
N SER A 97 1.49 -9.80 1.32
CA SER A 97 1.31 -8.35 1.49
C SER A 97 0.13 -7.80 0.68
N ILE A 98 -0.06 -8.22 -0.57
CA ILE A 98 -1.21 -7.82 -1.39
C ILE A 98 -2.52 -8.20 -0.71
N THR A 99 -2.66 -9.48 -0.32
CA THR A 99 -3.91 -9.99 0.29
C THR A 99 -4.19 -9.33 1.64
N ASN A 100 -3.17 -8.96 2.38
CA ASN A 100 -3.31 -8.35 3.69
C ASN A 100 -3.56 -6.83 3.61
N TYR A 101 -2.79 -6.09 2.80
CA TYR A 101 -2.96 -4.66 2.54
C TYR A 101 -4.36 -4.34 1.97
N THR A 102 -4.86 -5.19 1.06
CA THR A 102 -6.20 -5.02 0.48
C THR A 102 -7.32 -5.54 1.37
N THR A 103 -6.99 -6.06 2.55
CA THR A 103 -7.92 -6.68 3.51
C THR A 103 -8.67 -7.91 2.98
N LEU A 104 -8.18 -8.52 1.89
CA LEU A 104 -8.77 -9.72 1.28
C LEU A 104 -8.64 -10.95 2.20
N GLY A 105 -7.47 -11.16 2.80
CA GLY A 105 -7.26 -12.18 3.84
C GLY A 105 -7.57 -13.62 3.43
N VAL A 106 -6.95 -14.12 2.35
CA VAL A 106 -7.23 -15.46 1.78
C VAL A 106 -6.95 -16.61 2.76
N GLY A 107 -5.94 -16.47 3.63
CA GLY A 107 -5.69 -17.39 4.76
C GLY A 107 -4.87 -18.65 4.44
N ASP A 108 -4.49 -18.84 3.18
CA ASP A 108 -3.52 -19.83 2.68
C ASP A 108 -2.08 -19.56 3.14
N ILE A 109 -1.73 -18.28 3.26
CA ILE A 109 -0.47 -17.79 3.85
C ILE A 109 -0.80 -16.88 5.03
N ARG A 110 -0.14 -17.11 6.18
CA ARG A 110 -0.41 -16.38 7.42
C ARG A 110 0.83 -16.08 8.25
N ALA A 111 0.77 -14.98 8.99
CA ALA A 111 1.79 -14.58 9.97
C ALA A 111 1.62 -15.33 11.30
N GLU A 112 2.72 -15.82 11.87
CA GLU A 112 2.81 -16.41 13.22
C GLU A 112 3.88 -15.72 14.05
N GLY A 113 3.62 -15.52 15.35
CA GLY A 113 4.49 -14.75 16.25
C GLY A 113 4.17 -13.25 16.28
N SER A 114 5.12 -12.43 16.75
CA SER A 114 4.95 -10.97 16.87
C SER A 114 4.82 -10.26 15.53
N ILE A 115 5.29 -10.84 14.42
CA ILE A 115 5.14 -10.35 13.04
C ILE A 115 3.67 -10.15 12.64
N ARG A 116 2.73 -10.82 13.33
CA ARG A 116 1.28 -10.59 13.19
C ARG A 116 0.87 -9.15 13.46
N LEU A 117 1.58 -8.42 14.33
CA LEU A 117 1.30 -7.01 14.58
C LEU A 117 1.60 -6.14 13.35
N ILE A 118 2.66 -6.48 12.61
CA ILE A 118 3.02 -5.80 11.37
C ILE A 118 1.97 -6.09 10.30
N ALA A 119 1.54 -7.35 10.17
CA ALA A 119 0.43 -7.71 9.27
C ALA A 119 -0.87 -6.99 9.65
N SER A 120 -1.27 -6.98 10.92
CA SER A 120 -2.48 -6.26 11.35
C SER A 120 -2.38 -4.75 11.08
N SER A 121 -1.20 -4.16 11.27
CA SER A 121 -0.96 -2.75 10.93
C SER A 121 -1.02 -2.49 9.44
N GLU A 122 -0.45 -3.36 8.61
CA GLU A 122 -0.51 -3.23 7.14
C GLU A 122 -1.95 -3.25 6.64
N ALA A 123 -2.79 -4.15 7.15
CA ALA A 123 -4.21 -4.20 6.78
C ALA A 123 -4.94 -2.89 7.12
N LEU A 124 -4.66 -2.31 8.30
CA LEU A 124 -5.22 -1.02 8.70
C LEU A 124 -4.69 0.13 7.82
N THR A 125 -3.38 0.17 7.57
CA THR A 125 -2.74 1.16 6.71
C THR A 125 -3.31 1.09 5.30
N GLY A 126 -3.38 -0.10 4.71
CA GLY A 126 -3.93 -0.31 3.37
C GLY A 126 -5.39 0.10 3.26
N LEU A 127 -6.23 -0.24 4.25
CA LEU A 127 -7.61 0.22 4.30
C LEU A 127 -7.73 1.75 4.27
N VAL A 128 -6.91 2.44 5.06
CA VAL A 128 -6.90 3.92 5.11
C VAL A 128 -6.45 4.52 3.78
N LEU A 129 -5.36 4.00 3.20
CA LEU A 129 -4.81 4.54 1.95
C LEU A 129 -5.70 4.24 0.74
N LEU A 130 -6.33 3.07 0.66
CA LEU A 130 -7.34 2.76 -0.37
C LEU A 130 -8.56 3.68 -0.25
N SER A 131 -9.01 3.96 0.97
CA SER A 131 -10.15 4.87 1.22
C SER A 131 -9.80 6.32 0.86
N TRP A 132 -8.58 6.75 1.16
CA TRP A 132 -8.08 8.06 0.74
C TRP A 132 -8.00 8.15 -0.79
N THR A 133 -7.54 7.09 -1.44
CA THR A 133 -7.49 6.99 -2.91
C THR A 133 -8.85 7.12 -3.56
N ALA A 134 -9.86 6.43 -3.02
CA ALA A 134 -11.23 6.55 -3.50
C ALA A 134 -11.73 8.00 -3.41
N SER A 135 -11.49 8.66 -2.27
CA SER A 135 -11.87 10.08 -2.04
C SER A 135 -11.15 11.03 -3.00
N PHE A 136 -9.84 10.87 -3.17
CA PHE A 136 -9.03 11.66 -4.11
C PHE A 136 -9.49 11.48 -5.56
N THR A 137 -9.77 10.24 -5.95
CA THR A 137 -10.27 9.90 -7.29
C THR A 137 -11.63 10.54 -7.54
N TYR A 138 -12.56 10.44 -6.57
CA TYR A 138 -13.87 11.06 -6.66
C TYR A 138 -13.78 12.58 -6.84
N LEU A 139 -12.99 13.26 -5.99
CA LEU A 139 -12.77 14.71 -6.10
C LEU A 139 -12.13 15.10 -7.44
N SER A 140 -11.18 14.30 -7.93
CA SER A 140 -10.56 14.52 -9.24
C SER A 140 -11.58 14.40 -10.37
N MET A 141 -12.45 13.39 -10.35
CA MET A 141 -13.51 13.20 -11.33
C MET A 141 -14.53 14.35 -11.30
N GLU A 142 -14.97 14.77 -10.11
CA GLU A 142 -15.89 15.90 -9.96
C GLU A 142 -15.28 17.18 -10.55
N ASN A 143 -14.01 17.45 -10.26
CA ASN A 143 -13.28 18.59 -10.81
C ASN A 143 -13.18 18.53 -12.34
N PHE A 144 -12.89 17.36 -12.91
CA PHE A 144 -12.81 17.20 -14.37
C PHE A 144 -14.16 17.36 -15.07
N TRP A 145 -15.27 17.03 -14.40
CA TRP A 145 -16.62 17.18 -14.96
C TRP A 145 -17.17 18.60 -14.83
N ARG A 146 -16.91 19.30 -13.71
CA ARG A 146 -17.29 20.71 -13.52
C ARG A 146 -16.57 21.66 -14.48
N ARG A 147 -15.36 21.31 -14.92
CA ARG A 147 -14.55 22.09 -15.87
C ARG A 147 -14.88 21.83 -17.35
N ARG A 148 -16.02 21.19 -17.65
CA ARG A 148 -16.53 21.13 -19.02
C ARG A 148 -17.12 22.50 -19.38
N PRO A 149 -16.69 23.16 -20.47
CA PRO A 149 -17.55 24.14 -21.13
C PRO A 149 -18.81 23.46 -21.69
#